data_AF-Q716Z7-F1
#
_entry.id   AF-Q716Z7-F1
#
_cell.length_a   1.000
_cell.length_b   1.000
_cell.length_c   1.000
_cell.angle_alpha   90.00
_cell.angle_beta   90.00
_cell.angle_gamma   90.00
#
_symmetry.space_group_name_H-M   'P 1'
#
loop_
_entity.id
_entity.type
_entity.pdbx_description
1 polymer ?
#
loop_
_entity_poly.entity_id
_entity_poly.type
_entity_poly.pdbx_seq_one_letter_code
_entity_poly.pdbx_strand_id
1 'polypeptide(L)'
;HPRWEVGFAVSDGTFQQVSFVNSIATTAGGTHVNYIADQITKSLLNALNKKRKGHTLKQNHLRNHIFVFINCYIDNPAFSSQTKEQMTTKASQFGSKCVLGDDFLKKVAKSDAIQNILDFAEKKADKMMAKSDGNKRSRVNNAKLVEANFAGTRRGHECTLILTEGDSAKGLAVSGRAILDPDRIGVFPLRGKLLNVRDASPDQIAKNQEIQNIKQFLGLKHKTSYTDTKNLRYGHLMIMA
;
A
#
# COMPACT_ATOMS: atom_id res chain seq x y z
N HIS A 1 28.96 23.52 -3.19
CA HIS A 1 29.13 24.24 -4.47
C HIS A 1 28.97 25.73 -4.15
N PRO A 2 29.71 26.67 -4.78
CA PRO A 2 29.69 28.08 -4.36
C PRO A 2 28.30 28.74 -4.41
N ARG A 3 27.43 28.27 -5.32
CA ARG A 3 26.04 28.76 -5.46
C ARG A 3 24.95 27.88 -4.82
N TRP A 4 25.30 26.78 -4.16
CA TRP A 4 24.29 25.84 -3.64
C TRP A 4 24.72 25.26 -2.30
N GLU A 5 23.83 25.41 -1.34
CA GLU A 5 23.87 24.81 -0.02
C GLU A 5 22.61 23.96 0.17
N VAL A 6 22.79 22.72 0.60
CA VAL A 6 21.70 21.74 0.73
C VAL A 6 21.81 21.04 2.07
N GLY A 7 20.73 21.10 2.85
CA GLY A 7 20.52 20.33 4.06
C GLY A 7 19.43 19.29 3.86
N PHE A 8 19.49 18.24 4.66
CA PHE A 8 18.50 17.15 4.67
C PHE A 8 18.16 16.78 6.11
N ALA A 9 16.88 16.56 6.35
CA ALA A 9 16.37 15.89 7.53
C ALA A 9 15.29 14.87 7.14
N VAL A 10 15.00 13.95 8.04
CA VAL A 10 13.90 13.00 7.88
C VAL A 10 12.60 13.70 8.27
N SER A 11 11.53 13.53 7.47
CA SER A 11 10.22 14.08 7.80
C SER A 11 9.27 13.02 8.35
N ASP A 12 8.26 13.47 9.09
CA ASP A 12 7.25 12.61 9.74
C ASP A 12 6.11 12.20 8.78
N GLY A 13 6.42 11.94 7.52
CA GLY A 13 5.47 11.41 6.53
C GLY A 13 4.74 12.46 5.68
N THR A 14 5.16 13.73 5.75
CA THR A 14 4.84 14.76 4.76
C THR A 14 6.10 15.37 4.17
N PHE A 15 6.07 15.73 2.89
CA PHE A 15 7.20 16.44 2.27
C PHE A 15 7.31 17.83 2.88
N GLN A 16 8.49 18.16 3.39
CA GLN A 16 8.78 19.48 3.95
C GLN A 16 9.94 20.13 3.20
N GLN A 17 9.89 21.44 3.08
CA GLN A 17 10.93 22.20 2.41
C GLN A 17 11.07 23.58 3.03
N VAL A 18 12.31 24.03 3.18
CA VAL A 18 12.65 25.42 3.47
C VAL A 18 13.67 25.82 2.41
N SER A 19 13.32 26.77 1.54
CA SER A 19 14.20 27.15 0.45
C SER A 19 14.29 28.65 0.22
N PHE A 20 15.48 29.07 -0.22
CA PHE A 20 15.82 30.43 -0.54
C PHE A 20 16.49 30.50 -1.91
N VAL A 21 16.05 31.45 -2.75
CA VAL A 21 16.64 31.75 -4.05
C VAL A 21 17.07 33.21 -4.05
N ASN A 22 18.37 33.48 -4.17
CA ASN A 22 18.92 34.85 -4.10
C ASN A 22 18.41 35.63 -2.86
N SER A 23 18.41 34.98 -1.69
CA SER A 23 17.88 35.52 -0.41
C SER A 23 16.36 35.75 -0.37
N ILE A 24 15.61 35.26 -1.35
CA ILE A 24 14.13 35.31 -1.36
C ILE A 24 13.59 33.99 -0.83
N ALA A 25 12.71 34.04 0.17
CA ALA A 25 12.06 32.86 0.73
C ALA A 25 11.03 32.28 -0.25
N THR A 26 11.33 31.11 -0.82
CA THR A 26 10.42 30.39 -1.73
C THR A 26 9.59 29.38 -0.95
N THR A 27 8.60 29.87 -0.20
CA THR A 27 7.76 29.08 0.72
C THR A 27 6.91 28.02 0.02
N ALA A 28 6.50 28.25 -1.22
CA ALA A 28 5.81 27.27 -2.07
C ALA A 28 6.78 26.40 -2.90
N GLY A 29 8.09 26.62 -2.75
CA GLY A 29 9.15 25.85 -3.39
C GLY A 29 9.30 26.18 -4.87
N GLY A 30 9.30 25.16 -5.73
CA GLY A 30 9.43 25.35 -7.18
C GLY A 30 10.44 24.41 -7.83
N THR A 31 10.94 24.83 -8.99
CA THR A 31 11.82 24.01 -9.83
C THR A 31 13.16 23.68 -9.19
N HIS A 32 13.75 24.57 -8.37
CA HIS A 32 14.98 24.30 -7.61
C HIS A 32 14.76 23.25 -6.52
N VAL A 33 13.63 23.31 -5.81
CA VAL A 33 13.27 22.31 -4.79
C VAL A 33 13.09 20.95 -5.44
N ASN A 34 12.34 20.89 -6.55
CA ASN A 34 12.16 19.65 -7.32
C ASN A 34 13.51 19.09 -7.79
N TYR A 35 14.37 19.94 -8.33
CA TYR A 35 15.69 19.55 -8.84
C TYR A 35 16.57 18.86 -7.79
N ILE A 36 16.53 19.30 -6.53
CA ILE A 36 17.26 18.69 -5.42
C ILE A 36 16.53 17.46 -4.87
N ALA A 37 15.23 17.59 -4.58
CA ALA A 37 14.41 16.51 -4.03
C ALA A 37 14.40 15.27 -4.95
N ASP A 38 14.39 15.46 -6.27
CA ASP A 38 14.39 14.36 -7.23
C ASP A 38 15.72 13.59 -7.22
N GLN A 39 16.85 14.27 -7.03
CA GLN A 39 18.15 13.60 -6.87
C GLN A 39 18.20 12.75 -5.59
N ILE A 40 17.73 13.31 -4.47
CA ILE A 40 17.68 12.61 -3.17
C ILE A 40 16.76 11.39 -3.25
N THR A 41 15.53 11.57 -3.71
CA THR A 41 14.55 10.48 -3.80
C THR A 41 14.94 9.39 -4.78
N LYS A 42 15.61 9.73 -5.89
CA LYS A 42 16.19 8.75 -6.82
C LYS A 42 17.28 7.91 -6.15
N SER A 43 18.18 8.56 -5.40
CA SER A 43 19.23 7.85 -4.65
C SER A 43 18.65 6.94 -3.57
N LEU A 44 17.69 7.44 -2.79
CA LEU A 44 16.99 6.66 -1.77
C LEU A 44 16.24 5.46 -2.37
N LEU A 45 15.60 5.62 -3.53
CA LEU A 45 14.93 4.51 -4.22
C LEU A 45 15.93 3.43 -4.63
N ASN A 46 17.11 3.82 -5.12
CA ASN A 46 18.17 2.86 -5.45
C ASN A 46 18.69 2.13 -4.20
N ALA A 47 18.86 2.83 -3.08
CA ALA A 47 19.24 2.21 -1.81
C ALA A 47 18.17 1.26 -1.28
N LEU A 48 16.89 1.66 -1.37
CA LEU A 48 15.74 0.85 -0.99
C LEU A 48 15.66 -0.44 -1.81
N ASN A 49 15.79 -0.35 -3.14
CA ASN A 49 15.79 -1.51 -4.05
C ASN A 49 16.89 -2.52 -3.72
N LYS A 50 18.03 -2.06 -3.19
CA LYS A 50 19.12 -2.94 -2.71
C LYS A 50 18.79 -3.60 -1.38
N LYS A 51 18.14 -2.87 -0.47
CA LYS A 51 17.77 -3.36 0.88
C LYS A 51 16.58 -4.31 0.86
N ARG A 52 15.56 -4.04 0.03
CA ARG A 52 14.34 -4.86 -0.09
C ARG A 52 13.90 -4.93 -1.54
N LYS A 53 14.00 -6.11 -2.14
CA LYS A 53 13.48 -6.37 -3.49
C LYS A 53 11.96 -6.56 -3.45
N GLY A 54 11.29 -6.31 -4.59
CA GLY A 54 9.87 -6.64 -4.78
C GLY A 54 8.85 -5.70 -4.13
N HIS A 55 9.26 -4.53 -3.64
CA HIS A 55 8.30 -3.51 -3.17
C HIS A 55 7.66 -2.76 -4.35
N THR A 56 6.47 -2.20 -4.15
CA THR A 56 5.76 -1.38 -5.15
C THR A 56 6.04 0.12 -5.02
N LEU A 57 6.99 0.52 -4.17
CA LEU A 57 7.31 1.91 -3.90
C LEU A 57 7.96 2.61 -5.10
N LYS A 58 7.53 3.85 -5.37
CA LYS A 58 8.01 4.73 -6.44
C LYS A 58 8.60 6.00 -5.83
N GLN A 59 9.39 6.73 -6.61
CA GLN A 59 10.06 7.97 -6.18
C GLN A 59 9.12 8.97 -5.48
N ASN A 60 7.90 9.16 -5.99
CA ASN A 60 6.90 10.04 -5.38
C ASN A 60 6.48 9.61 -3.97
N HIS A 61 6.52 8.32 -3.65
CA HIS A 61 6.23 7.86 -2.28
C HIS A 61 7.34 8.26 -1.31
N LEU A 62 8.59 8.24 -1.76
CA LEU A 62 9.74 8.61 -0.93
C LEU A 62 9.78 10.11 -0.66
N ARG A 63 9.25 10.91 -1.59
CA ARG A 63 9.20 12.37 -1.47
C ARG A 63 8.49 12.83 -0.20
N ASN A 64 7.47 12.11 0.26
CA ASN A 64 6.75 12.48 1.47
C ASN A 64 7.53 12.21 2.78
N HIS A 65 8.73 11.61 2.70
CA HIS A 65 9.53 11.25 3.87
C HIS A 65 10.84 12.02 3.96
N ILE A 66 10.97 13.12 3.20
CA ILE A 66 12.15 13.97 3.22
C ILE A 66 11.78 15.39 3.62
N PHE A 67 12.70 16.02 4.33
CA PHE A 67 12.73 17.45 4.60
C PHE A 67 14.01 18.02 3.99
N VAL A 68 13.88 18.93 3.03
CA VAL A 68 15.01 19.57 2.36
C VAL A 68 15.16 21.04 2.78
N PHE A 69 16.41 21.44 3.01
CA PHE A 69 16.81 22.83 3.21
C PHE A 69 17.67 23.25 2.02
N ILE A 70 17.33 24.33 1.35
CA ILE A 70 18.01 24.73 0.12
C ILE A 70 18.29 26.23 0.15
N ASN A 71 19.55 26.62 -0.01
CA ASN A 71 19.91 27.99 -0.31
C ASN A 71 20.70 28.00 -1.62
N CYS A 72 20.23 28.77 -2.60
CA CYS A 72 20.88 28.80 -3.90
C CYS A 72 20.85 30.16 -4.59
N TYR A 73 21.81 30.33 -5.50
CA TYR A 73 21.91 31.50 -6.37
C TYR A 73 21.62 31.14 -7.82
N ILE A 74 20.58 31.77 -8.37
CA ILE A 74 20.02 31.49 -9.70
C ILE A 74 20.14 32.73 -10.58
N ASP A 75 20.60 32.55 -11.81
CA ASP A 75 20.69 33.63 -12.81
C ASP A 75 19.27 33.97 -13.32
N ASN A 76 18.91 35.25 -13.26
CA ASN A 76 17.64 35.79 -13.75
C ASN A 76 16.41 34.93 -13.38
N PRO A 77 16.12 34.71 -12.07
CA PRO A 77 15.06 33.81 -11.65
C PRO A 77 13.68 34.37 -12.02
N ALA A 78 12.82 33.49 -12.51
CA ALA A 78 11.42 33.73 -12.78
C ALA A 78 10.56 33.02 -11.73
N PHE A 79 9.45 33.66 -11.37
CA PHE A 79 8.52 33.18 -10.35
C PHE A 79 7.09 33.17 -10.89
N SER A 80 6.21 32.40 -10.26
CA SER A 80 4.80 32.32 -10.65
C SER A 80 4.02 33.62 -10.40
N SER A 81 4.46 34.43 -9.44
CA SER A 81 3.79 35.65 -8.99
C SER A 81 4.79 36.69 -8.45
N GLN A 82 4.30 37.90 -8.20
CA GLN A 82 5.08 38.98 -7.58
C GLN A 82 5.49 38.67 -6.13
N THR A 83 4.76 37.82 -5.41
CA THR A 83 5.13 37.39 -4.05
C THR A 83 6.36 36.46 -4.07
N LYS A 84 6.74 35.93 -5.25
CA LYS A 84 7.95 35.12 -5.48
C LYS A 84 8.05 33.87 -4.60
N GLU A 85 6.92 33.34 -4.18
CA GLU A 85 6.85 32.15 -3.30
C GLU A 85 7.23 30.86 -4.03
N GLN A 86 7.04 30.80 -5.35
CA GLN A 86 7.34 29.63 -6.18
C GLN A 86 8.21 29.98 -7.39
N MET A 87 9.39 29.38 -7.49
CA MET A 87 10.28 29.55 -8.64
C MET A 87 9.88 28.65 -9.82
N THR A 88 9.91 29.20 -11.04
CA THR A 88 9.50 28.52 -12.27
C THR A 88 10.62 28.38 -13.31
N THR A 89 11.78 29.01 -13.10
CA THR A 89 12.95 28.90 -13.99
C THR A 89 13.32 27.44 -14.25
N LYS A 90 13.63 27.08 -15.51
CA LYS A 90 14.02 25.72 -15.86
C LYS A 90 15.43 25.41 -15.33
N ALA A 91 15.70 24.16 -14.95
CA ALA A 91 16.99 23.76 -14.41
C ALA A 91 18.19 24.03 -15.36
N SER A 92 17.96 24.00 -16.67
CA SER A 92 18.97 24.36 -17.68
C SER A 92 19.36 25.84 -17.67
N GLN A 93 18.56 26.70 -17.04
CA GLN A 93 18.74 28.15 -16.98
C GLN A 93 19.18 28.62 -15.58
N PHE A 94 19.56 27.71 -14.68
CA PHE A 94 19.99 28.08 -13.33
C PHE A 94 21.32 28.84 -13.29
N GLY A 95 22.07 28.87 -14.38
CA GLY A 95 23.43 29.42 -14.42
C GLY A 95 24.47 28.58 -13.67
N SER A 96 24.05 27.46 -13.10
CA SER A 96 24.90 26.50 -12.39
C SER A 96 24.23 25.14 -12.30
N LYS A 97 25.03 24.11 -12.00
CA LYS A 97 24.55 22.74 -11.83
C LYS A 97 24.87 22.26 -10.42
N CYS A 98 23.87 21.81 -9.68
CA CYS A 98 24.06 21.18 -8.38
C CYS A 98 23.86 19.67 -8.50
N VAL A 99 24.96 18.93 -8.63
CA VAL A 99 24.97 17.48 -8.49
C VAL A 99 25.30 17.16 -7.04
N LEU A 100 24.40 16.50 -6.34
CA LEU A 100 24.65 16.09 -4.96
C LEU A 100 25.78 15.05 -4.92
N GLY A 101 26.75 15.27 -4.05
CA GLY A 101 27.89 14.36 -3.91
C GLY A 101 27.50 13.01 -3.32
N ASP A 102 28.22 11.96 -3.71
CA ASP A 102 27.96 10.59 -3.27
C ASP A 102 28.04 10.42 -1.75
N ASP A 103 28.96 11.12 -1.07
CA ASP A 103 29.08 11.05 0.38
C ASP A 103 27.83 11.57 1.09
N PHE A 104 27.29 12.71 0.63
CA PHE A 104 26.03 13.26 1.14
C PHE A 104 24.89 12.27 0.92
N LEU A 105 24.73 11.74 -0.30
CA LEU A 105 23.68 10.78 -0.63
C LEU A 105 23.80 9.48 0.18
N LYS A 106 25.02 9.01 0.47
CA LYS A 106 25.26 7.86 1.35
C LYS A 106 24.83 8.14 2.79
N LYS A 107 25.10 9.34 3.31
CA LYS A 107 24.65 9.76 4.66
C LYS A 107 23.12 9.83 4.74
N VAL A 108 22.47 10.41 3.73
CA VAL A 108 21.00 10.41 3.60
C VAL A 108 20.46 8.99 3.60
N ALA A 109 21.05 8.07 2.82
CA ALA A 109 20.59 6.67 2.76
C ALA A 109 20.80 5.89 4.08
N LYS A 110 21.74 6.33 4.93
CA LYS A 110 21.98 5.77 6.28
C LYS A 110 21.06 6.37 7.35
N SER A 111 20.32 7.44 7.05
CA SER A 111 19.33 8.00 7.96
C SER A 111 18.10 7.09 8.10
N ASP A 112 17.25 7.42 9.06
CA ASP A 112 15.99 6.69 9.31
C ASP A 112 14.95 6.83 8.19
N ALA A 113 15.19 7.68 7.18
CA ALA A 113 14.27 7.87 6.07
C ALA A 113 13.87 6.54 5.41
N ILE A 114 14.83 5.64 5.12
CA ILE A 114 14.54 4.34 4.50
C ILE A 114 13.68 3.48 5.41
N GLN A 115 13.97 3.46 6.72
CA GLN A 115 13.21 2.66 7.67
C GLN A 115 11.78 3.21 7.82
N ASN A 116 11.64 4.53 7.97
CA ASN A 116 10.34 5.20 8.04
C ASN A 116 9.50 4.96 6.79
N ILE A 117 10.11 4.97 5.60
CA ILE A 117 9.44 4.64 4.33
C ILE A 117 8.94 3.19 4.33
N LEU A 118 9.78 2.23 4.78
CA LEU A 118 9.41 0.82 4.84
C LEU A 118 8.27 0.58 5.83
N ASP A 119 8.36 1.17 7.02
CA ASP A 119 7.35 1.02 8.06
C ASP A 119 6.02 1.66 7.63
N PHE A 120 6.07 2.81 6.97
CA PHE A 120 4.88 3.44 6.40
C PHE A 120 4.25 2.57 5.31
N ALA A 121 5.07 1.99 4.42
CA ALA A 121 4.58 1.11 3.36
C ALA A 121 3.94 -0.17 3.93
N GLU A 122 4.54 -0.76 4.96
CA GLU A 122 3.99 -1.92 5.65
C GLU A 122 2.67 -1.58 6.35
N LYS A 123 2.63 -0.49 7.14
CA LYS A 123 1.39 -0.03 7.79
C LYS A 123 0.28 0.25 6.77
N LYS A 124 0.61 0.83 5.62
CA LYS A 124 -0.35 1.08 4.54
C LYS A 124 -0.86 -0.23 3.93
N ALA A 125 0.02 -1.19 3.69
CA ALA A 125 -0.35 -2.51 3.20
C ALA A 125 -1.24 -3.26 4.21
N ASP A 126 -0.87 -3.26 5.49
CA ASP A 126 -1.66 -3.87 6.55
C ASP A 126 -3.04 -3.24 6.66
N LYS A 127 -3.14 -1.91 6.64
CA LYS A 127 -4.42 -1.21 6.66
C LYS A 127 -5.27 -1.55 5.44
N MET A 128 -4.66 -1.69 4.26
CA MET A 128 -5.37 -2.09 3.05
C MET A 128 -5.89 -3.52 3.16
N MET A 129 -5.08 -4.45 3.67
CA MET A 129 -5.48 -5.85 3.84
C MET A 129 -6.54 -6.01 4.94
N ALA A 130 -6.46 -5.21 6.02
CA ALA A 130 -7.42 -5.24 7.11
C ALA A 130 -8.80 -4.69 6.73
N LYS A 131 -8.90 -3.83 5.70
CA LYS A 131 -10.20 -3.27 5.24
C LYS A 131 -11.18 -4.35 4.79
N SER A 132 -10.67 -5.49 4.36
CA SER A 132 -11.48 -6.60 3.87
C SER A 132 -11.53 -7.77 4.85
N ASP A 133 -11.10 -7.54 6.08
CA ASP A 133 -11.25 -8.53 7.14
C ASP A 133 -12.72 -8.86 7.36
N GLY A 134 -13.00 -10.16 7.43
CA GLY A 134 -14.30 -10.65 7.84
C GLY A 134 -14.48 -10.56 9.36
N ASN A 135 -15.73 -10.60 9.80
CA ASN A 135 -16.07 -10.75 11.21
C ASN A 135 -17.07 -11.89 11.36
N LYS A 136 -17.01 -12.63 12.46
CA LYS A 136 -17.97 -13.70 12.78
C LYS A 136 -19.43 -13.26 12.60
N ARG A 137 -19.75 -12.05 13.05
CA ARG A 137 -21.11 -11.49 13.02
C ARG A 137 -21.40 -10.58 11.83
N SER A 138 -20.44 -10.36 10.91
CA SER A 138 -20.70 -9.47 9.77
C SER A 138 -21.74 -10.08 8.85
N ARG A 139 -22.72 -9.26 8.45
CA ARG A 139 -23.65 -9.63 7.39
C ARG A 139 -22.88 -9.73 6.08
N VAL A 140 -22.90 -10.90 5.47
CA VAL A 140 -22.29 -11.14 4.17
C VAL A 140 -23.36 -10.92 3.10
N ASN A 141 -23.06 -10.10 2.11
CA ASN A 141 -23.94 -9.88 0.96
C ASN A 141 -23.23 -10.29 -0.32
N ASN A 142 -23.56 -11.47 -0.84
CA ASN A 142 -23.07 -11.95 -2.13
C ASN A 142 -24.13 -12.84 -2.78
N ALA A 143 -24.62 -12.45 -3.96
CA ALA A 143 -25.69 -13.15 -4.66
C ALA A 143 -25.35 -14.60 -5.05
N LYS A 144 -24.05 -14.94 -5.14
CA LYS A 144 -23.61 -16.30 -5.48
C LYS A 144 -23.42 -17.19 -4.26
N LEU A 145 -23.33 -16.63 -3.05
CA LEU A 145 -23.21 -17.40 -1.81
C LEU A 145 -24.57 -17.96 -1.41
N VAL A 146 -24.63 -19.28 -1.25
CA VAL A 146 -25.71 -19.93 -0.51
C VAL A 146 -25.18 -20.12 0.91
N GLU A 147 -25.70 -19.34 1.85
CA GLU A 147 -25.21 -19.32 3.22
C GLU A 147 -25.85 -20.43 4.07
N ALA A 148 -25.05 -21.06 4.96
CA ALA A 148 -25.58 -21.94 5.99
C ALA A 148 -26.35 -21.11 7.04
N ASN A 149 -27.51 -21.58 7.50
CA ASN A 149 -28.34 -20.81 8.44
C ASN A 149 -27.62 -20.52 9.77
N PHE A 150 -26.71 -21.39 10.21
CA PHE A 150 -25.92 -21.20 11.42
C PHE A 150 -24.57 -20.50 11.21
N ALA A 151 -24.22 -20.10 9.98
CA ALA A 151 -22.97 -19.41 9.70
C ALA A 151 -22.84 -18.11 10.52
N GLY A 152 -21.72 -17.93 11.20
CA GLY A 152 -21.47 -16.76 12.05
C GLY A 152 -22.19 -16.76 13.40
N THR A 153 -23.03 -17.75 13.69
CA THR A 153 -23.70 -17.90 15.00
C THR A 153 -22.78 -18.59 16.02
N ARG A 154 -23.30 -18.91 17.21
CA ARG A 154 -22.57 -19.75 18.20
C ARG A 154 -22.17 -21.11 17.61
N ARG A 155 -22.95 -21.63 16.67
CA ARG A 155 -22.77 -22.92 16.02
C ARG A 155 -21.98 -22.84 14.71
N GLY A 156 -21.45 -21.66 14.35
CA GLY A 156 -20.67 -21.49 13.11
C GLY A 156 -19.47 -22.45 12.98
N HIS A 157 -18.88 -22.86 14.12
CA HIS A 157 -17.79 -23.84 14.14
C HIS A 157 -18.22 -25.25 13.73
N GLU A 158 -19.52 -25.56 13.71
CA GLU A 158 -20.09 -26.81 13.20
C GLU A 158 -20.40 -26.71 11.69
N CYS A 159 -20.35 -25.50 11.11
CA CYS A 159 -20.71 -25.25 9.72
C CYS A 159 -19.53 -25.53 8.77
N THR A 160 -19.86 -25.99 7.56
CA THR A 160 -18.93 -26.22 6.46
C THR A 160 -19.24 -25.29 5.29
N LEU A 161 -18.24 -24.55 4.82
CA LEU A 161 -18.32 -23.83 3.55
C LEU A 161 -17.73 -24.70 2.44
N ILE A 162 -18.51 -24.97 1.40
CA ILE A 162 -18.07 -25.70 0.20
C ILE A 162 -17.70 -24.68 -0.88
N LEU A 163 -16.45 -24.72 -1.34
CA LEU A 163 -15.98 -23.98 -2.51
C LEU A 163 -16.01 -24.89 -3.73
N THR A 164 -16.76 -24.52 -4.76
CA THR A 164 -16.95 -25.35 -5.96
C THR A 164 -16.19 -24.80 -7.16
N GLU A 165 -15.72 -25.68 -8.05
CA GLU A 165 -15.18 -25.26 -9.34
C GLU A 165 -16.32 -24.88 -10.30
N GLY A 166 -16.61 -23.58 -10.39
CA GLY A 166 -17.63 -23.04 -11.29
C GLY A 166 -19.08 -23.22 -10.83
N ASP A 167 -20.00 -22.63 -11.60
CA ASP A 167 -21.43 -22.60 -11.29
C ASP A 167 -22.11 -23.97 -11.53
N SER A 168 -21.53 -24.86 -12.34
CA SER A 168 -22.04 -26.22 -12.57
C SER A 168 -21.94 -27.09 -11.30
N ALA A 169 -20.74 -27.18 -10.72
CA ALA A 169 -20.50 -27.91 -9.47
C ALA A 169 -21.30 -27.32 -8.29
N LYS A 170 -21.55 -26.01 -8.29
CA LYS A 170 -22.45 -25.38 -7.31
C LYS A 170 -23.85 -25.98 -7.33
N GLY A 171 -24.44 -26.20 -8.51
CA GLY A 171 -25.77 -26.77 -8.64
C GLY A 171 -25.88 -28.13 -7.93
N LEU A 172 -24.88 -28.99 -8.15
CA LEU A 172 -24.78 -30.29 -7.48
C LEU A 172 -24.67 -30.15 -5.95
N ALA A 173 -23.77 -29.29 -5.46
CA ALA A 173 -23.57 -29.06 -4.03
C ALA A 173 -24.83 -28.48 -3.36
N VAL A 174 -25.55 -27.58 -4.02
CA VAL A 174 -26.78 -26.99 -3.49
C VAL A 174 -27.91 -28.03 -3.39
N SER A 175 -28.05 -28.91 -4.38
CA SER A 175 -29.00 -30.03 -4.34
C SER A 175 -28.68 -31.01 -3.21
N GLY A 176 -27.40 -31.37 -3.04
CA GLY A 176 -26.96 -32.23 -1.93
C GLY A 176 -27.18 -31.57 -0.55
N ARG A 177 -26.89 -30.27 -0.44
CA ARG A 177 -27.16 -29.47 0.77
C ARG A 177 -28.63 -29.54 1.20
N ALA A 178 -29.56 -29.45 0.26
CA ALA A 178 -31.00 -29.44 0.56
C ALA A 178 -31.47 -30.75 1.21
N ILE A 179 -30.79 -31.86 0.93
CA ILE A 179 -31.08 -33.20 1.47
C ILE A 179 -30.35 -33.43 2.80
N LEU A 180 -29.11 -32.94 2.93
CA LEU A 180 -28.23 -33.23 4.06
C LEU A 180 -28.48 -32.31 5.27
N ASP A 181 -28.03 -31.06 5.19
CA ASP A 181 -28.09 -30.12 6.30
C ASP A 181 -27.94 -28.67 5.79
N PRO A 182 -29.05 -28.00 5.42
CA PRO A 182 -29.01 -26.60 4.99
C PRO A 182 -28.62 -25.62 6.11
N ASP A 183 -28.72 -26.04 7.38
CA ASP A 183 -28.36 -25.20 8.51
C ASP A 183 -26.84 -25.10 8.69
N ARG A 184 -26.10 -26.16 8.34
CA ARG A 184 -24.64 -26.23 8.52
C ARG A 184 -23.85 -26.08 7.23
N ILE A 185 -24.43 -26.31 6.06
CA ILE A 185 -23.68 -26.31 4.79
C ILE A 185 -23.94 -25.01 4.02
N GLY A 186 -22.85 -24.31 3.69
CA GLY A 186 -22.83 -23.18 2.77
C GLY A 186 -22.11 -23.55 1.47
N VAL A 187 -22.44 -22.90 0.35
CA VAL A 187 -21.87 -23.19 -0.97
C VAL A 187 -21.53 -21.91 -1.71
N PHE A 188 -20.32 -21.83 -2.29
CA PHE A 188 -19.89 -20.72 -3.13
C PHE A 188 -19.06 -21.20 -4.34
N PRO A 189 -19.36 -20.73 -5.56
CA PRO A 189 -18.60 -21.09 -6.76
C PRO A 189 -17.39 -20.19 -6.96
N LEU A 190 -16.20 -20.79 -7.10
CA LEU A 190 -14.99 -20.08 -7.51
C LEU A 190 -14.98 -19.86 -9.02
N ARG A 191 -14.37 -18.75 -9.45
CA ARG A 191 -14.17 -18.42 -10.86
C ARG A 191 -12.72 -18.62 -11.27
N GLY A 192 -12.50 -19.54 -12.20
CA GLY A 192 -11.18 -19.79 -12.79
C GLY A 192 -10.14 -20.17 -11.73
N LYS A 193 -8.86 -20.00 -12.10
CA LYS A 193 -7.74 -20.31 -11.22
C LYS A 193 -7.60 -19.24 -10.14
N LEU A 194 -7.57 -19.66 -8.87
CA LEU A 194 -7.36 -18.75 -7.74
C LEU A 194 -5.98 -18.05 -7.84
N LEU A 195 -5.91 -16.79 -7.42
CA LEU A 195 -4.66 -16.02 -7.38
C LEU A 195 -3.68 -16.66 -6.39
N ASN A 196 -2.44 -16.93 -6.84
CA ASN A 196 -1.35 -17.32 -5.95
C ASN A 196 -0.93 -16.12 -5.09
N VAL A 197 -1.28 -16.15 -3.81
CA VAL A 197 -1.05 -15.06 -2.86
C VAL A 197 0.41 -14.91 -2.41
N ARG A 198 1.25 -15.94 -2.58
CA ARG A 198 2.66 -15.91 -2.13
C ARG A 198 3.49 -14.92 -2.96
N ASP A 199 3.18 -14.80 -4.24
CA ASP A 199 3.91 -13.95 -5.19
C ASP A 199 3.13 -12.67 -5.56
N ALA A 200 1.93 -12.50 -4.99
CA ALA A 200 1.08 -11.36 -5.26
C ALA A 200 1.38 -10.19 -4.32
N SER A 201 1.36 -8.98 -4.88
CA SER A 201 1.43 -7.75 -4.08
C SER A 201 0.16 -7.57 -3.22
N PRO A 202 0.24 -6.85 -2.08
CA PRO A 202 -0.93 -6.55 -1.26
C PRO A 202 -2.07 -5.89 -2.05
N ASP A 203 -1.75 -5.05 -3.04
CA ASP A 203 -2.74 -4.41 -3.90
C ASP A 203 -3.45 -5.40 -4.83
N GLN A 204 -2.73 -6.36 -5.42
CA GLN A 204 -3.34 -7.43 -6.22
C GLN A 204 -4.26 -8.30 -5.38
N ILE A 205 -3.83 -8.65 -4.16
CA ILE A 205 -4.66 -9.43 -3.24
C ILE A 205 -5.91 -8.62 -2.86
N ALA A 206 -5.74 -7.36 -2.43
CA ALA A 206 -6.83 -6.45 -2.04
C ALA A 206 -7.88 -6.27 -3.15
N LYS A 207 -7.46 -6.23 -4.42
CA LYS A 207 -8.35 -6.10 -5.59
C LYS A 207 -8.98 -7.41 -6.05
N ASN A 208 -8.46 -8.56 -5.60
CA ASN A 208 -9.01 -9.86 -5.99
C ASN A 208 -10.31 -10.15 -5.22
N GLN A 209 -11.44 -10.00 -5.90
CA GLN A 209 -12.77 -10.17 -5.29
C GLN A 209 -13.00 -11.58 -4.72
N GLU A 210 -12.46 -12.63 -5.34
CA GLU A 210 -12.61 -14.01 -4.84
C GLU A 210 -11.96 -14.17 -3.47
N ILE A 211 -10.74 -13.66 -3.30
CA ILE A 211 -10.06 -13.68 -1.99
C ILE A 211 -10.83 -12.82 -0.97
N GLN A 212 -11.33 -11.65 -1.36
CA GLN A 212 -12.11 -10.80 -0.46
C GLN A 212 -13.41 -11.47 0.00
N ASN A 213 -14.10 -12.13 -0.93
CA ASN A 213 -15.29 -12.92 -0.64
C ASN A 213 -14.97 -14.03 0.37
N ILE A 214 -13.93 -14.84 0.11
CA ILE A 214 -13.54 -15.94 1.02
C ILE A 214 -13.20 -15.41 2.42
N LYS A 215 -12.45 -14.31 2.51
CA LYS A 215 -12.15 -13.67 3.81
C LYS A 215 -13.42 -13.30 4.56
N GLN A 216 -14.38 -12.66 3.88
CA GLN A 216 -15.65 -12.26 4.49
C GLN A 216 -16.52 -13.46 4.87
N PHE A 217 -16.61 -14.46 4.00
CA PHE A 217 -17.46 -15.63 4.20
C PHE A 217 -17.04 -16.44 5.41
N LEU A 218 -15.73 -16.64 5.57
CA LEU A 218 -15.13 -17.36 6.69
C LEU A 218 -14.95 -16.49 7.94
N GLY A 219 -14.98 -15.16 7.82
CA GLY A 219 -14.70 -14.27 8.94
C GLY A 219 -13.19 -14.14 9.24
N LEU A 220 -12.35 -14.29 8.21
CA LEU A 220 -10.89 -14.23 8.33
C LEU A 220 -10.38 -12.78 8.36
N LYS A 221 -9.46 -12.56 9.26
CA LYS A 221 -8.71 -11.33 9.51
C LYS A 221 -7.23 -11.46 9.14
N HIS A 222 -6.66 -10.36 8.64
CA HIS A 222 -5.24 -10.20 8.36
C HIS A 222 -4.41 -10.23 9.64
N LYS A 223 -3.16 -10.71 9.57
CA LYS A 223 -2.21 -10.81 10.70
C LYS A 223 -2.79 -11.43 11.98
N THR A 224 -3.75 -12.34 11.86
CA THR A 224 -4.33 -13.09 12.99
C THR A 224 -3.83 -14.53 12.96
N SER A 225 -3.30 -15.00 14.08
CA SER A 225 -2.97 -16.43 14.27
C SER A 225 -4.20 -17.17 14.78
N TYR A 226 -4.66 -18.17 14.03
CA TYR A 226 -5.84 -18.96 14.40
C TYR A 226 -5.39 -20.24 15.11
N THR A 227 -5.74 -20.36 16.38
CA THR A 227 -5.55 -21.58 17.19
C THR A 227 -6.81 -22.43 17.26
N ASP A 228 -7.97 -21.82 17.01
CA ASP A 228 -9.26 -22.49 16.90
C ASP A 228 -10.15 -21.83 15.85
N THR A 229 -11.28 -22.46 15.54
CA THR A 229 -12.26 -21.99 14.55
C THR A 229 -13.48 -21.32 15.19
N LYS A 230 -13.52 -21.16 16.51
CA LYS A 230 -14.70 -20.65 17.23
C LYS A 230 -15.02 -19.21 16.86
N ASN A 231 -14.02 -18.44 16.46
CA ASN A 231 -14.15 -17.04 16.03
C ASN A 231 -14.40 -16.88 14.53
N LEU A 232 -14.48 -17.97 13.77
CA LEU A 232 -14.83 -17.96 12.35
C LEU A 232 -16.34 -18.10 12.15
N ARG A 233 -16.79 -17.81 10.93
CA ARG A 233 -18.20 -18.02 10.51
C ARG A 233 -18.50 -19.47 10.19
N TYR A 234 -17.50 -20.18 9.68
CA TYR A 234 -17.52 -21.61 9.37
C TYR A 234 -16.33 -22.27 10.07
N GLY A 235 -16.53 -23.45 10.65
CA GLY A 235 -15.47 -24.24 11.26
C GLY A 235 -14.71 -25.11 10.27
N HIS A 236 -15.34 -25.41 9.13
CA HIS A 236 -14.79 -26.31 8.12
C HIS A 236 -14.86 -25.66 6.74
N LEU A 237 -13.88 -25.98 5.91
CA LEU A 237 -13.81 -25.59 4.51
C LEU A 237 -13.63 -26.86 3.68
N MET A 238 -14.48 -27.05 2.69
CA MET A 238 -14.43 -28.16 1.75
C MET A 238 -14.20 -27.61 0.35
N ILE A 239 -13.33 -28.27 -0.42
CA ILE A 239 -13.06 -27.94 -1.82
C ILE A 239 -13.68 -29.05 -2.67
N MET A 240 -14.50 -28.66 -3.64
CA MET A 240 -15.14 -29.56 -4.60
C MET A 240 -14.76 -29.08 -6.00
N ALA A 241 -13.73 -29.70 -6.56
CA ALA A 241 -13.19 -29.41 -7.89
C ALA A 241 -13.53 -30.56 -8.84
#